data_AF-A0A7S1Z3A7-F1
#
_entry.id   AF-A0A7S1Z3A7-F1
#
_cell.length_a   1.000
_cell.length_b   1.000
_cell.length_c   1.000
_cell.angle_alpha   90.00
_cell.angle_beta   90.00
_cell.angle_gamma   90.00
#
_symmetry.space_group_name_H-M   'P 1'
#
loop_
_entity.id
_entity.type
_entity.pdbx_description
1 polymer ?
#
loop_
_entity_poly.entity_id
_entity_poly.type
_entity_poly.pdbx_seq_one_letter_code
_entity_poly.pdbx_strand_id
1 'polypeptide(L)'
;MSDTGGGHRASANAIRDALNVLHPGKFQCDIVDIYTDYGPFFPYDSYVPLYKVMAEYSFLWDWFYHFGCTPFGLWLNEFCLEAFCFDPFKVCMERDGCGSGRRADMVVSVHPLCQDIPLKILTSLDTGGKSRTKGRTTPFVTVVTDLGGAHPTWFNPGVNKCFVPSDALYQAARDRKVEPSQIVQHGLPIRQGFWSGQKGEAKKGTTTTTMTTGQQNAKKGWFGGFFGGGKKDEGAARSSGGGDDGNRAALRDELGLAQGLPTVLIVGGGDGMGGIAEQASALGSKLQADAAEAGSDGPAFQMVVVCGKNEAAEKTLKAKTWGDGVKVDVKGFVYNMDEYMRASDAIVTKAGPGTIAEASICGLPC
;
A
#
# COMPACT_ATOMS: atom_id res chain seq x y z
N MET A 1 13.96 -0.39 -4.58
CA MET A 1 13.26 -0.70 -3.31
C MET A 1 13.85 -1.98 -2.73
N SER A 2 13.30 -2.53 -1.65
CA SER A 2 13.61 -3.89 -1.19
C SER A 2 12.37 -4.57 -0.58
N ASP A 3 12.27 -5.89 -0.71
CA ASP A 3 11.15 -6.74 -0.27
C ASP A 3 11.25 -7.17 1.20
N THR A 4 11.85 -6.34 2.06
CA THR A 4 11.89 -6.48 3.53
C THR A 4 10.49 -6.40 4.18
N GLY A 5 9.42 -6.48 3.38
CA GLY A 5 8.03 -6.49 3.81
C GLY A 5 7.13 -6.15 2.63
N GLY A 6 5.95 -6.77 2.55
CA GLY A 6 5.03 -6.58 1.41
C GLY A 6 4.56 -5.12 1.19
N GLY A 7 4.71 -4.23 2.18
CA GLY A 7 4.24 -2.84 2.13
C GLY A 7 5.01 -1.93 1.17
N HIS A 8 6.33 -2.10 1.06
CA HIS A 8 7.16 -1.27 0.16
C HIS A 8 6.84 -1.58 -1.30
N ARG A 9 6.80 -2.87 -1.66
CA ARG A 9 6.41 -3.31 -3.00
C ARG A 9 4.97 -2.95 -3.32
N ALA A 10 4.05 -3.05 -2.36
CA ALA A 10 2.66 -2.59 -2.56
C ALA A 10 2.61 -1.09 -2.93
N SER A 11 3.39 -0.25 -2.24
CA SER A 11 3.46 1.18 -2.55
C SER A 11 4.08 1.46 -3.92
N ALA A 12 5.15 0.74 -4.30
CA ALA A 12 5.74 0.86 -5.64
C ALA A 12 4.76 0.47 -6.75
N ASN A 13 4.04 -0.64 -6.57
CA ASN A 13 3.00 -1.06 -7.51
C ASN A 13 1.87 -0.03 -7.59
N ALA A 14 1.40 0.49 -6.45
CA ALA A 14 0.35 1.51 -6.41
C ALA A 14 0.75 2.78 -7.20
N ILE A 15 1.99 3.24 -7.07
CA ILE A 15 2.50 4.39 -7.84
C ILE A 15 2.52 4.06 -9.34
N ARG A 16 3.11 2.92 -9.73
CA ARG A 16 3.15 2.50 -11.15
C ARG A 16 1.75 2.43 -11.74
N ASP A 17 0.83 1.76 -11.05
CA ASP A 17 -0.52 1.51 -11.54
C ASP A 17 -1.31 2.82 -11.63
N ALA A 18 -1.15 3.72 -10.66
CA ALA A 18 -1.72 5.07 -10.73
C ALA A 18 -1.16 5.88 -11.92
N LEU A 19 0.16 5.82 -12.18
CA LEU A 19 0.74 6.48 -13.36
C LEU A 19 0.18 5.93 -14.67
N ASN A 20 0.01 4.61 -14.76
CA ASN A 20 -0.58 3.96 -15.94
C ASN A 20 -2.03 4.37 -16.16
N VAL A 21 -2.82 4.49 -15.09
CA VAL A 21 -4.23 4.86 -15.16
C VAL A 21 -4.42 6.36 -15.42
N LEU A 22 -3.71 7.21 -14.69
CA LEU A 22 -3.88 8.68 -14.76
C LEU A 22 -3.15 9.30 -15.95
N HIS A 23 -2.08 8.66 -16.43
CA HIS A 23 -1.21 9.17 -17.49
C HIS A 23 -0.84 8.06 -18.49
N PRO A 24 -1.84 7.47 -19.18
CA PRO A 24 -1.64 6.32 -20.04
C PRO A 24 -0.61 6.61 -21.14
N GLY A 25 0.36 5.71 -21.29
CA GLY A 25 1.41 5.79 -22.31
C GLY A 25 2.49 6.86 -22.07
N LYS A 26 2.42 7.64 -20.98
CA LYS A 26 3.42 8.69 -20.69
C LYS A 26 4.60 8.20 -19.87
N PHE A 27 4.43 7.13 -19.09
CA PHE A 27 5.45 6.60 -18.20
C PHE A 27 5.67 5.13 -18.48
N GLN A 28 6.93 4.73 -18.44
CA GLN A 28 7.33 3.34 -18.30
C GLN A 28 8.00 3.22 -16.93
N CYS A 29 7.72 2.14 -16.21
CA CYS A 29 8.18 1.99 -14.83
C CYS A 29 8.75 0.60 -14.59
N ASP A 30 9.99 0.56 -14.11
CA ASP A 30 10.63 -0.64 -13.60
C ASP A 30 10.67 -0.60 -12.07
N ILE A 31 10.27 -1.71 -11.45
CA ILE A 31 10.37 -1.91 -10.00
C ILE A 31 11.45 -2.94 -9.74
N VAL A 32 12.51 -2.54 -9.03
CA VAL A 32 13.68 -3.39 -8.77
C VAL A 32 13.99 -3.49 -7.29
N ASP A 33 14.32 -4.71 -6.86
CA ASP A 33 14.88 -4.99 -5.54
C ASP A 33 16.39 -4.87 -5.61
N ILE A 34 16.90 -3.71 -5.22
CA ILE A 34 18.32 -3.44 -5.38
C ILE A 34 19.18 -4.35 -4.50
N TYR A 35 18.65 -4.82 -3.37
CA TYR A 35 19.39 -5.69 -2.46
C TYR A 35 19.32 -7.15 -2.91
N THR A 36 18.14 -7.65 -3.28
CA THR A 36 18.03 -9.04 -3.75
C THR A 36 18.64 -9.23 -5.13
N ASP A 37 18.44 -8.29 -6.06
CA ASP A 37 18.84 -8.46 -7.46
C ASP A 37 20.33 -8.08 -7.67
N TYR A 38 20.89 -7.21 -6.81
CA TYR A 38 22.25 -6.68 -6.96
C TYR A 38 23.09 -6.69 -5.68
N GLY A 39 22.59 -7.30 -4.59
CA GLY A 39 23.38 -7.49 -3.37
C GLY A 39 24.60 -8.38 -3.66
N PRO A 40 25.82 -7.98 -3.27
CA PRO A 40 27.03 -8.68 -3.71
C PRO A 40 27.28 -10.00 -2.97
N PHE A 41 26.90 -10.09 -1.70
CA PHE A 41 27.09 -11.24 -0.82
C PHE A 41 26.29 -11.07 0.48
N PHE A 42 26.18 -12.13 1.29
CA PHE A 42 25.55 -12.08 2.61
C PHE A 42 26.15 -11.00 3.52
N PRO A 43 25.35 -10.10 4.13
CA PRO A 43 23.90 -10.20 4.33
C PRO A 43 23.04 -9.45 3.28
N TYR A 44 23.64 -8.86 2.24
CA TYR A 44 22.93 -7.99 1.30
C TYR A 44 22.10 -8.75 0.26
N ASP A 45 22.60 -9.88 -0.24
CA ASP A 45 21.86 -10.78 -1.16
C ASP A 45 20.69 -11.50 -0.47
N SER A 46 20.77 -11.65 0.86
CA SER A 46 19.86 -12.40 1.71
C SER A 46 19.13 -11.49 2.70
N TYR A 47 19.03 -10.20 2.38
CA TYR A 47 18.49 -9.18 3.28
C TYR A 47 17.01 -9.44 3.61
N VAL A 48 16.24 -9.91 2.63
CA VAL A 48 14.81 -10.24 2.78
C VAL A 48 14.58 -11.45 3.70
N PRO A 49 15.23 -12.62 3.49
CA PRO A 49 15.18 -13.73 4.45
C PRO A 49 15.65 -13.34 5.85
N LEU A 50 16.75 -12.61 5.98
CA LEU A 50 17.28 -12.18 7.27
C LEU A 50 16.30 -11.29 8.02
N TYR A 51 15.64 -10.36 7.31
CA TYR A 51 14.60 -9.52 7.89
C TYR A 51 13.43 -10.35 8.44
N LYS A 52 12.95 -11.35 7.69
CA LYS A 52 11.84 -12.21 8.13
C LYS A 52 12.17 -12.92 9.44
N VAL A 53 13.38 -13.45 9.56
CA VAL A 53 13.86 -14.07 10.80
C VAL A 53 13.92 -13.04 11.94
N MET A 54 14.51 -11.86 11.72
CA MET A 54 14.59 -10.83 12.77
C MET A 54 13.21 -10.35 13.22
N ALA A 55 12.25 -10.20 12.30
CA ALA A 55 10.90 -9.77 12.60
C ALA A 55 10.10 -10.79 13.45
N GLU A 56 10.47 -12.08 13.41
CA GLU A 56 9.89 -13.11 14.27
C GLU A 56 10.40 -13.02 15.72
N TYR A 57 11.58 -12.44 15.95
CA TYR A 57 12.18 -12.28 17.28
C TYR A 57 12.19 -10.81 17.72
N SER A 58 11.13 -10.39 18.43
CA SER A 58 10.87 -9.00 18.84
C SER A 58 12.07 -8.32 19.54
N PHE A 59 12.77 -9.03 20.43
CA PHE A 59 13.96 -8.51 21.11
C PHE A 59 15.15 -8.22 20.16
N LEU A 60 15.41 -9.12 19.21
CA LEU A 60 16.50 -8.94 18.24
C LEU A 60 16.20 -7.77 17.28
N TRP A 61 14.94 -7.67 16.85
CA TRP A 61 14.47 -6.56 16.04
C TRP A 61 14.64 -5.21 16.77
N ASP A 62 14.19 -5.13 18.02
CA ASP A 62 14.28 -3.91 18.83
C ASP A 62 15.73 -3.43 19.00
N TRP A 63 16.63 -4.35 19.36
CA TRP A 63 18.05 -4.05 19.51
C TRP A 63 18.67 -3.56 18.19
N PHE A 64 18.41 -4.25 17.08
CA PHE A 64 18.95 -3.89 15.77
C PHE A 64 18.43 -2.52 15.30
N TYR A 65 17.13 -2.27 15.48
CA TYR A 65 16.50 -1.00 15.13
C TYR A 65 17.12 0.16 15.92
N HIS A 66 17.23 0.02 17.24
CA HIS A 66 17.80 1.06 18.09
C HIS A 66 19.28 1.30 17.81
N PHE A 67 20.07 0.23 17.61
CA PHE A 67 21.47 0.35 17.21
C PHE A 67 21.60 1.09 15.86
N GLY A 68 20.79 0.72 14.87
CA GLY A 68 20.77 1.33 13.54
C GLY A 68 20.38 2.81 13.54
N CYS A 69 19.63 3.26 14.56
CA CYS A 69 19.27 4.67 14.74
C CYS A 69 20.36 5.51 15.43
N THR A 70 21.40 4.90 16.01
CA THR A 70 22.49 5.65 16.67
C THR A 70 23.40 6.35 15.65
N PRO A 71 24.10 7.45 16.01
CA PRO A 71 25.06 8.09 15.12
C PRO A 71 26.15 7.14 14.58
N PHE A 72 26.64 6.24 15.44
CA PHE A 72 27.61 5.23 15.03
C PHE A 72 27.01 4.16 14.12
N GLY A 73 25.80 3.67 14.42
CA GLY A 73 25.10 2.70 13.58
C GLY A 73 24.79 3.25 12.19
N LEU A 74 24.33 4.50 12.10
CA LEU A 74 24.12 5.20 10.83
C LEU A 74 25.41 5.33 10.02
N TRP A 75 26.49 5.78 10.65
CA TRP A 75 27.81 5.89 10.02
C TRP A 75 28.33 4.53 9.54
N LEU A 76 28.24 3.49 10.37
CA LEU A 76 28.69 2.14 10.03
C LEU A 76 27.90 1.58 8.86
N ASN A 77 26.58 1.76 8.86
CA ASN A 77 25.72 1.36 7.75
C ASN A 77 26.11 2.08 6.45
N GLU A 78 26.30 3.39 6.50
CA GLU A 78 26.74 4.17 5.33
C GLU A 78 28.10 3.68 4.81
N PHE A 79 29.06 3.47 5.71
CA PHE A 79 30.39 2.97 5.36
C PHE A 79 30.32 1.59 4.68
N CYS A 80 29.61 0.63 5.27
CA CYS A 80 29.50 -0.72 4.71
C CYS A 80 28.78 -0.71 3.36
N LEU A 81 27.69 0.06 3.22
CA LEU A 81 26.99 0.18 1.94
C LEU A 81 27.88 0.84 0.87
N GLU A 82 28.71 1.83 1.23
CA GLU A 82 29.64 2.44 0.28
C GLU A 82 30.78 1.49 -0.11
N ALA A 83 31.34 0.74 0.84
CA ALA A 83 32.43 -0.18 0.59
C ALA A 83 32.02 -1.39 -0.26
N PHE A 84 30.80 -1.91 -0.05
CA PHE A 84 30.38 -3.18 -0.64
C PHE A 84 29.30 -3.05 -1.70
N CYS A 85 28.36 -2.10 -1.56
CA CYS A 85 27.19 -2.02 -2.42
C CYS A 85 27.30 -0.96 -3.52
N PHE A 86 28.27 -0.04 -3.48
CA PHE A 86 28.36 1.07 -4.45
C PHE A 86 28.41 0.58 -5.90
N ASP A 87 29.37 -0.28 -6.24
CA ASP A 87 29.54 -0.76 -7.62
C ASP A 87 28.40 -1.69 -8.09
N PRO A 88 27.95 -2.69 -7.30
CA PRO A 88 26.79 -3.50 -7.67
C PRO A 88 25.51 -2.67 -7.90
N PHE A 89 25.25 -1.70 -7.02
CA PHE A 89 24.07 -0.84 -7.15
C PHE A 89 24.23 0.17 -8.30
N LYS A 90 25.46 0.51 -8.67
CA LYS A 90 25.73 1.31 -9.87
C LYS A 90 25.31 0.57 -11.13
N VAL A 91 25.60 -0.73 -11.24
CA VAL A 91 25.12 -1.57 -12.36
C VAL A 91 23.60 -1.53 -12.44
N CYS A 92 22.91 -1.64 -11.31
CA CYS A 92 21.46 -1.49 -11.23
C CYS A 92 20.98 -0.13 -11.79
N MET A 93 21.67 0.97 -11.49
CA MET A 93 21.28 2.33 -11.92
C MET A 93 21.69 2.67 -13.36
N GLU A 94 22.65 1.95 -13.94
CA GLU A 94 23.09 2.08 -15.34
C GLU A 94 22.29 1.21 -16.31
N ARG A 95 21.58 0.19 -15.81
CA ARG A 95 20.83 -0.76 -16.63
C ARG A 95 19.86 -0.06 -17.59
N ASP A 96 19.55 -0.75 -18.68
CA ASP A 96 18.45 -0.36 -19.55
C ASP A 96 17.10 -0.47 -18.82
N GLY A 97 16.50 0.67 -18.51
CA GLY A 97 15.20 0.74 -17.87
C GLY A 97 14.09 0.54 -18.90
N CYS A 98 13.18 -0.39 -18.63
CA CYS A 98 12.00 -0.69 -19.44
C CYS A 98 12.30 -1.09 -20.90
N GLY A 99 13.52 -1.52 -21.22
CA GLY A 99 13.93 -1.84 -22.59
C GLY A 99 14.02 -0.61 -23.51
N SER A 100 14.28 0.57 -22.94
CA SER A 100 14.31 1.84 -23.65
C SER A 100 15.66 2.14 -24.31
N GLY A 101 16.65 1.27 -24.17
CA GLY A 101 18.04 1.47 -24.59
C GLY A 101 18.81 2.47 -23.73
N ARG A 102 18.28 2.88 -22.57
CA ARG A 102 18.88 3.91 -21.71
C ARG A 102 18.53 3.72 -20.23
N ARG A 103 19.35 4.32 -19.35
CA ARG A 103 19.07 4.36 -17.92
C ARG A 103 17.81 5.17 -17.60
N ALA A 104 17.29 4.99 -16.38
CA ALA A 104 16.11 5.70 -15.90
C ALA A 104 16.29 7.23 -15.91
N ASP A 105 15.26 7.95 -16.36
CA ASP A 105 15.20 9.42 -16.30
C ASP A 105 15.00 9.95 -14.90
N MET A 106 14.40 9.15 -14.01
CA MET A 106 14.03 9.51 -12.65
C MET A 106 14.03 8.25 -11.79
N VAL A 107 14.38 8.40 -10.52
CA VAL A 107 14.35 7.32 -9.53
C VAL A 107 13.37 7.66 -8.41
N VAL A 108 12.53 6.69 -8.06
CA VAL A 108 11.63 6.75 -6.89
C VAL A 108 12.06 5.67 -5.89
N SER A 109 12.35 6.09 -4.67
CA SER A 109 12.66 5.21 -3.54
C SER A 109 11.45 5.08 -2.61
N VAL A 110 11.04 3.84 -2.36
CA VAL A 110 9.96 3.48 -1.42
C VAL A 110 10.48 2.58 -0.28
N HIS A 111 11.77 2.65 0.03
CA HIS A 111 12.39 1.82 1.07
C HIS A 111 13.42 2.65 1.87
N PRO A 112 13.55 2.50 3.20
CA PRO A 112 14.41 3.35 4.04
C PRO A 112 15.92 3.24 3.79
N LEU A 113 16.39 2.15 3.18
CA LEU A 113 17.82 1.91 2.92
C LEU A 113 18.24 2.20 1.47
N CYS A 114 17.33 2.69 0.65
CA CYS A 114 17.57 3.02 -0.76
C CYS A 114 17.71 4.53 -0.98
N GLN A 115 18.47 5.25 -0.14
CA GLN A 115 18.57 6.72 -0.16
C GLN A 115 20.02 7.11 -0.43
N ASP A 116 20.89 6.99 0.57
CA ASP A 116 22.23 7.59 0.57
C ASP A 116 23.10 7.07 -0.59
N ILE A 117 23.20 5.75 -0.77
CA ILE A 117 24.01 5.15 -1.84
C ILE A 117 23.43 5.43 -3.24
N PRO A 118 22.12 5.20 -3.52
CA PRO A 118 21.52 5.61 -4.79
C PRO A 118 21.77 7.08 -5.15
N LEU A 119 21.69 8.00 -4.19
CA LEU A 119 21.97 9.42 -4.41
C LEU A 119 23.43 9.66 -4.84
N LYS A 120 24.40 9.04 -4.15
CA LYS A 120 25.82 9.12 -4.49
C LYS A 120 26.12 8.54 -5.87
N ILE A 121 25.51 7.40 -6.19
CA ILE A 121 25.66 6.72 -7.48
C ILE A 121 25.12 7.59 -8.60
N LEU A 122 23.89 8.10 -8.49
CA LEU A 122 23.31 8.96 -9.53
C LEU A 122 24.17 10.21 -9.76
N THR A 123 24.70 10.81 -8.70
CA THR A 123 25.62 11.95 -8.81
C THR A 123 26.91 11.56 -9.56
N SER A 124 27.44 10.37 -9.28
CA SER A 124 28.61 9.84 -9.98
C SER A 124 28.32 9.61 -11.46
N LEU A 125 27.17 9.03 -11.79
CA LEU A 125 26.75 8.81 -13.19
C LEU A 125 26.57 10.12 -13.94
N ASP A 126 25.86 11.08 -13.37
CA ASP A 126 25.54 12.37 -14.00
C ASP A 126 26.78 13.23 -14.25
N THR A 127 27.79 13.08 -13.41
CA THR A 127 29.05 13.86 -13.51
C THR A 127 30.18 13.11 -14.21
N GLY A 128 29.93 11.89 -14.72
CA GLY A 128 30.96 11.06 -15.34
C GLY A 128 32.09 10.68 -14.37
N GLY A 129 31.74 10.38 -13.11
CA GLY A 129 32.66 9.96 -12.06
C GLY A 129 33.33 11.11 -11.29
N LYS A 130 33.10 12.37 -11.67
CA LYS A 130 33.81 13.54 -11.09
C LYS A 130 33.35 13.89 -9.66
N SER A 131 32.11 13.56 -9.30
CA SER A 131 31.57 13.82 -7.96
C SER A 131 30.61 12.73 -7.51
N ARG A 132 30.53 12.51 -6.20
CA ARG A 132 29.48 11.68 -5.57
C ARG A 132 28.49 12.53 -4.75
N THR A 133 28.66 13.85 -4.72
CA THR A 133 27.91 14.71 -3.79
C THR A 133 27.31 15.96 -4.44
N LYS A 134 27.84 16.43 -5.57
CA LYS A 134 27.35 17.63 -6.26
C LYS A 134 27.20 17.38 -7.76
N GLY A 135 26.26 18.08 -8.39
CA GLY A 135 26.07 18.06 -9.85
C GLY A 135 25.12 16.98 -10.36
N ARG A 136 24.30 16.36 -9.49
CA ARG A 136 23.24 15.44 -9.92
C ARG A 136 22.18 16.18 -10.73
N THR A 137 21.83 15.64 -11.88
CA THR A 137 20.76 16.10 -12.77
C THR A 137 19.56 15.16 -12.78
N THR A 138 19.75 13.86 -12.56
CA THR A 138 18.67 12.87 -12.52
C THR A 138 17.79 13.11 -11.30
N PRO A 139 16.48 13.35 -11.46
CA PRO A 139 15.57 13.52 -10.34
C PRO A 139 15.47 12.26 -9.47
N PHE A 140 15.50 12.47 -8.16
CA PHE A 140 15.33 11.43 -7.16
C PHE A 140 14.24 11.82 -6.17
N VAL A 141 13.30 10.92 -5.95
CA VAL A 141 12.18 11.13 -5.04
C VAL A 141 12.12 10.03 -4.01
N THR A 142 11.88 10.41 -2.76
CA THR A 142 11.57 9.48 -1.69
C THR A 142 10.06 9.50 -1.44
N VAL A 143 9.45 8.33 -1.31
CA VAL A 143 8.09 8.16 -0.81
C VAL A 143 8.16 7.31 0.45
N VAL A 144 7.96 7.95 1.60
CA VAL A 144 8.03 7.30 2.90
C VAL A 144 6.79 6.42 3.08
N THR A 145 7.02 5.14 3.36
CA THR A 145 5.94 4.16 3.51
C THR A 145 5.62 3.80 4.95
N ASP A 146 6.29 4.42 5.91
CA ASP A 146 5.99 4.30 7.34
C ASP A 146 4.92 5.34 7.71
N LEU A 147 4.07 5.10 8.70
CA LEU A 147 2.97 6.02 9.05
C LEU A 147 3.24 6.93 10.26
N GLY A 148 3.89 6.38 11.30
CA GLY A 148 4.10 7.04 12.59
C GLY A 148 5.57 7.23 12.91
N GLY A 149 6.24 6.16 13.36
CA GLY A 149 7.69 6.12 13.52
C GLY A 149 8.35 5.74 12.19
N ALA A 150 9.40 6.46 11.80
CA ALA A 150 10.19 6.14 10.62
C ALA A 150 11.66 6.06 10.98
N HIS A 151 12.36 5.11 10.34
CA HIS A 151 13.80 5.02 10.48
C HIS A 151 14.47 6.29 9.90
N PRO A 152 15.49 6.88 10.55
CA PRO A 152 16.10 8.12 10.09
C PRO A 152 16.60 8.07 8.64
N THR A 153 17.04 6.91 8.15
CA THR A 153 17.60 6.73 6.80
C THR A 153 16.62 7.04 5.67
N TRP A 154 15.31 7.16 5.95
CA TRP A 154 14.34 7.67 4.97
C TRP A 154 14.68 9.06 4.45
N PHE A 155 15.24 9.91 5.31
CA PHE A 155 15.33 11.35 5.07
C PHE A 155 16.74 11.75 4.67
N ASN A 156 16.90 12.26 3.45
CA ASN A 156 18.15 12.78 2.95
C ASN A 156 17.91 14.12 2.23
N PRO A 157 18.64 15.21 2.55
CA PRO A 157 18.45 16.52 1.94
C PRO A 157 18.81 16.59 0.44
N GLY A 158 19.48 15.58 -0.10
CA GLY A 158 19.84 15.45 -1.50
C GLY A 158 18.67 15.05 -2.42
N VAL A 159 17.48 14.77 -1.90
CA VAL A 159 16.31 14.39 -2.74
C VAL A 159 15.70 15.60 -3.45
N ASN A 160 15.04 15.40 -4.58
CA ASN A 160 14.24 16.46 -5.21
C ASN A 160 12.91 16.68 -4.49
N LYS A 161 12.25 15.58 -4.10
CA LYS A 161 11.04 15.57 -3.28
C LYS A 161 11.05 14.42 -2.27
N CYS A 162 10.47 14.67 -1.11
CA CYS A 162 10.23 13.70 -0.06
C CYS A 162 8.73 13.69 0.27
N PHE A 163 8.03 12.65 -0.13
CA PHE A 163 6.62 12.46 0.19
C PHE A 163 6.50 11.76 1.54
N VAL A 164 5.74 12.35 2.45
CA VAL A 164 5.50 11.81 3.79
C VAL A 164 3.99 11.71 4.07
N PRO A 165 3.54 10.68 4.81
CA PRO A 165 2.11 10.45 5.00
C PRO A 165 1.49 11.15 6.21
N SER A 166 2.30 11.73 7.11
CA SER A 166 1.80 12.32 8.37
C SER A 166 2.62 13.53 8.82
N ASP A 167 2.06 14.32 9.74
CA ASP A 167 2.75 15.47 10.34
C ASP A 167 3.95 15.05 11.18
N ALA A 168 3.88 13.91 11.86
CA ALA A 168 5.01 13.35 12.59
C ALA A 168 6.22 13.12 11.68
N LEU A 169 5.98 12.57 10.48
CA LEU A 169 7.04 12.32 9.51
C LEU A 169 7.48 13.56 8.73
N TYR A 170 6.60 14.57 8.61
CA TYR A 170 7.03 15.89 8.19
C TYR A 170 8.08 16.45 9.16
N GLN A 171 7.83 16.41 10.48
CA GLN A 171 8.81 16.87 11.46
C GLN A 171 10.09 16.03 11.45
N ALA A 172 9.98 14.70 11.37
CA ALA A 172 11.16 13.83 11.27
C ALA A 172 12.04 14.15 10.04
N ALA A 173 11.43 14.50 8.90
CA ALA A 173 12.16 14.96 7.72
C ALA A 173 12.88 16.31 7.96
N ARG A 174 12.22 17.24 8.67
CA ARG A 174 12.79 18.55 9.04
C ARG A 174 13.98 18.40 9.99
N ASP A 175 13.90 17.51 10.97
CA ASP A 175 14.99 17.21 11.91
C ASP A 175 16.22 16.65 11.18
N ARG A 176 15.99 15.98 10.04
CA ARG A 176 17.02 15.45 9.14
C ARG A 176 17.43 16.44 8.04
N LYS A 177 17.07 17.72 8.19
CA LYS A 177 17.44 18.85 7.33
C LYS A 177 16.90 18.76 5.89
N VAL A 178 15.82 18.01 5.67
CA VAL A 178 15.07 18.11 4.41
C VAL A 178 14.33 19.44 4.40
N GLU A 179 14.49 20.23 3.34
CA GLU A 179 13.90 21.56 3.25
C GLU A 179 12.38 21.49 3.09
N PRO A 180 11.60 22.45 3.62
CA PRO A 180 10.14 22.42 3.53
C PRO A 180 9.65 22.38 2.08
N SER A 181 10.38 23.03 1.16
CA SER A 181 10.08 23.02 -0.26
C SER A 181 10.29 21.65 -0.93
N GLN A 182 11.05 20.74 -0.31
CA GLN A 182 11.25 19.37 -0.76
C GLN A 182 10.17 18.43 -0.21
N ILE A 183 9.57 18.74 0.94
CA ILE A 183 8.61 17.86 1.62
C ILE A 183 7.20 18.06 1.04
N VAL A 184 6.50 16.97 0.78
CA VAL A 184 5.11 16.98 0.29
C VAL A 184 4.28 15.98 1.09
N GLN A 185 3.12 16.42 1.60
CA GLN A 185 2.22 15.59 2.40
C GLN A 185 1.00 15.17 1.58
N HIS A 186 1.03 13.95 1.03
CA HIS A 186 -0.06 13.39 0.21
C HIS A 186 -0.59 12.04 0.71
N GLY A 187 -0.15 11.60 1.90
CA GLY A 187 -0.50 10.28 2.41
C GLY A 187 0.33 9.16 1.78
N LEU A 188 -0.12 7.93 2.00
CA LEU A 188 0.52 6.73 1.45
C LEU A 188 -0.02 6.44 0.04
N PRO A 189 0.80 5.98 -0.92
CA PRO A 189 0.30 5.49 -2.20
C PRO A 189 -0.57 4.24 -2.00
N ILE A 190 -1.83 4.30 -2.45
CA ILE A 190 -2.79 3.21 -2.35
C ILE A 190 -3.25 2.75 -3.74
N ARG A 191 -3.47 1.45 -3.88
CA ARG A 191 -3.93 0.82 -5.12
C ARG A 191 -5.32 1.29 -5.54
N GLN A 192 -5.60 1.13 -6.83
CA GLN A 192 -6.75 1.70 -7.53
C GLN A 192 -8.11 1.46 -6.86
N GLY A 193 -8.41 0.23 -6.43
CA GLY A 193 -9.73 -0.12 -5.86
C GLY A 193 -10.19 0.78 -4.70
N PHE A 194 -9.25 1.35 -3.95
CA PHE A 194 -9.58 2.23 -2.82
C PHE A 194 -9.91 3.68 -3.23
N TRP A 195 -9.50 4.13 -4.41
CA TRP A 195 -9.71 5.52 -4.86
C TRP A 195 -10.52 5.65 -6.15
N SER A 196 -10.67 4.61 -6.97
CA SER A 196 -11.38 4.69 -8.26
C SER A 196 -12.90 4.51 -8.18
N GLY A 197 -13.47 4.38 -6.99
CA GLY A 197 -14.89 4.02 -6.76
C GLY A 197 -15.80 5.12 -6.19
N GLN A 198 -15.35 6.38 -6.07
CA GLN A 198 -16.19 7.47 -5.53
C GLN A 198 -17.04 8.21 -6.58
N LYS A 199 -17.09 7.75 -7.83
CA LYS A 199 -18.08 8.22 -8.81
C LYS A 199 -19.18 7.17 -8.94
N GLY A 200 -20.34 7.48 -8.38
CA GLY A 200 -21.56 6.72 -8.59
C GLY A 200 -21.95 6.74 -10.07
N GLU A 201 -21.50 5.74 -10.81
CA GLU A 201 -22.16 5.32 -12.04
C GLU A 201 -22.39 3.83 -11.94
N ALA A 202 -23.66 3.48 -11.75
CA ALA A 202 -24.15 2.11 -11.78
C ALA A 202 -23.58 1.39 -13.01
N LYS A 203 -22.90 0.26 -12.79
CA LYS A 203 -22.54 -0.69 -13.83
C LYS A 203 -23.83 -1.12 -14.54
N LYS A 204 -24.19 -0.46 -15.65
CA LYS A 204 -25.18 -1.01 -16.59
C LYS A 204 -24.54 -2.21 -17.26
N GLY A 205 -25.17 -3.36 -17.07
CA GLY A 205 -24.71 -4.66 -17.52
C GLY A 205 -24.27 -4.67 -18.97
N THR A 206 -23.12 -5.31 -19.20
CA THR A 206 -22.64 -5.71 -20.53
C THR A 206 -23.66 -6.65 -21.14
N THR A 207 -24.57 -6.12 -21.95
CA THR A 207 -25.40 -6.94 -22.83
C THR A 207 -24.59 -7.20 -24.09
N THR A 208 -24.21 -8.45 -24.28
CA THR A 208 -23.70 -8.99 -25.54
C THR A 208 -24.68 -8.63 -26.66
N THR A 209 -24.25 -7.85 -27.66
CA THR A 209 -25.00 -7.71 -28.91
C THR A 209 -24.05 -7.68 -30.10
N THR A 210 -24.12 -8.78 -30.83
CA THR A 210 -23.59 -9.06 -32.15
C THR A 210 -23.91 -7.92 -33.11
N MET A 211 -22.90 -7.44 -33.84
CA MET A 211 -23.08 -6.45 -34.89
C MET A 211 -24.05 -6.95 -35.96
N THR A 212 -25.14 -6.22 -36.16
CA THR A 212 -25.86 -6.20 -37.44
C THR A 212 -26.14 -4.75 -37.83
N THR A 213 -25.74 -4.45 -39.05
CA THR A 213 -25.76 -3.16 -39.73
C THR A 213 -27.20 -2.70 -39.96
N GLY A 214 -27.51 -1.46 -39.57
CA GLY A 214 -28.84 -0.87 -39.76
C GLY A 214 -28.79 0.66 -39.71
N GLN A 215 -28.79 1.25 -40.89
CA GLN A 215 -28.79 2.67 -41.21
C GLN A 215 -30.12 3.34 -40.79
N GLN A 216 -30.10 4.52 -40.14
CA GLN A 216 -31.00 5.67 -40.46
C GLN A 216 -30.86 6.89 -39.51
N ASN A 217 -30.56 8.04 -40.15
CA ASN A 217 -31.14 9.39 -40.02
C ASN A 217 -31.45 10.05 -38.67
N ALA A 218 -30.63 11.06 -38.37
CA ALA A 218 -30.95 12.47 -38.12
C ALA A 218 -32.38 12.88 -37.71
N LYS A 219 -32.49 13.61 -36.59
CA LYS A 219 -32.92 15.03 -36.53
C LYS A 219 -32.94 15.56 -35.09
N LYS A 220 -32.43 16.79 -34.96
CA LYS A 220 -32.87 17.96 -34.14
C LYS A 220 -33.24 17.72 -32.65
N GLY A 221 -32.85 18.56 -31.70
CA GLY A 221 -32.57 19.99 -31.83
C GLY A 221 -31.89 20.61 -30.62
N TRP A 222 -31.26 21.73 -30.94
CA TRP A 222 -30.59 22.70 -30.09
C TRP A 222 -31.55 23.87 -29.89
N PHE A 223 -31.79 24.27 -28.63
CA PHE A 223 -32.18 25.61 -28.14
C PHE A 223 -32.33 25.47 -26.61
N GLY A 224 -31.77 26.28 -25.73
CA GLY A 224 -30.97 27.48 -25.86
C GLY A 224 -30.94 28.21 -24.50
N GLY A 225 -29.89 29.01 -24.30
CA GLY A 225 -29.79 30.20 -23.43
C GLY A 225 -29.79 29.99 -21.90
N PHE A 226 -28.77 30.43 -21.15
CA PHE A 226 -28.18 31.77 -20.93
C PHE A 226 -28.70 32.44 -19.65
N PHE A 227 -27.74 32.88 -18.82
CA PHE A 227 -27.81 33.73 -17.61
C PHE A 227 -28.51 33.11 -16.38
N GLY A 228 -28.00 33.21 -15.17
CA GLY A 228 -26.87 33.97 -14.63
C GLY A 228 -27.02 34.05 -13.10
N GLY A 229 -26.00 34.61 -12.43
CA GLY A 229 -26.15 35.22 -11.11
C GLY A 229 -25.94 34.30 -9.91
N GLY A 230 -24.82 34.53 -9.20
CA GLY A 230 -24.45 33.80 -8.00
C GLY A 230 -25.33 34.07 -6.78
N LYS A 231 -25.19 33.19 -5.80
CA LYS A 231 -25.57 33.43 -4.41
C LYS A 231 -24.55 32.78 -3.48
N LYS A 232 -24.30 33.50 -2.38
CA LYS A 232 -23.46 33.15 -1.24
C LYS A 232 -23.98 31.87 -0.59
N ASP A 233 -23.09 30.93 -0.32
CA ASP A 233 -23.38 29.79 0.55
C ASP A 233 -23.07 30.17 2.00
N GLU A 234 -24.15 30.33 2.76
CA GLU A 234 -24.17 30.23 4.21
C GLU A 234 -24.02 28.76 4.63
N GLY A 235 -23.48 28.54 5.82
CA GLY A 235 -23.02 27.24 6.31
C GLY A 235 -24.02 26.10 6.19
N ALA A 236 -23.59 25.03 5.52
CA ALA A 236 -24.28 23.75 5.52
C ALA A 236 -23.76 22.88 6.67
N ALA A 237 -24.66 22.60 7.62
CA ALA A 237 -24.54 21.52 8.58
C ALA A 237 -24.31 20.19 7.83
N ARG A 238 -23.34 19.39 8.30
CA ARG A 238 -23.06 18.05 7.78
C ARG A 238 -24.23 17.13 8.08
N SER A 239 -25.00 16.74 7.07
CA SER A 239 -25.90 15.60 7.14
C SER A 239 -25.10 14.31 6.94
N SER A 240 -25.05 13.49 7.98
CA SER A 240 -24.54 12.12 7.97
C SER A 240 -25.55 11.13 7.39
N GLY A 241 -25.07 10.13 6.63
CA GLY A 241 -25.63 8.77 6.62
C GLY A 241 -26.75 8.47 5.62
N GLY A 242 -26.42 8.17 4.36
CA GLY A 242 -27.41 7.60 3.44
C GLY A 242 -26.86 6.97 2.15
N GLY A 243 -25.58 7.18 1.83
CA GLY A 243 -24.97 6.64 0.60
C GLY A 243 -24.18 5.32 0.77
N ASP A 244 -23.77 4.97 1.99
CA ASP A 244 -22.82 3.86 2.22
C ASP A 244 -23.51 2.50 2.42
N ASP A 245 -24.68 2.48 3.08
CA ASP A 245 -25.40 1.25 3.43
C ASP A 245 -25.89 0.48 2.19
N GLY A 246 -26.33 1.19 1.16
CA GLY A 246 -26.76 0.58 -0.11
C GLY A 246 -25.60 -0.03 -0.91
N ASN A 247 -24.39 0.52 -0.78
CA ASN A 247 -23.20 -0.01 -1.43
C ASN A 247 -22.67 -1.25 -0.69
N ARG A 248 -22.71 -1.23 0.65
CA ARG A 248 -22.30 -2.37 1.49
C ARG A 248 -23.16 -3.61 1.25
N ALA A 249 -24.49 -3.44 1.17
CA ALA A 249 -25.40 -4.55 0.90
C ALA A 249 -25.11 -5.21 -0.45
N ALA A 250 -24.93 -4.43 -1.51
CA ALA A 250 -24.59 -4.94 -2.84
C ALA A 250 -23.26 -5.71 -2.85
N LEU A 251 -22.22 -5.17 -2.21
CA LEU A 251 -20.94 -5.87 -2.09
C LEU A 251 -21.07 -7.18 -1.30
N ARG A 252 -21.88 -7.21 -0.24
CA ARG A 252 -22.13 -8.44 0.50
C ARG A 252 -22.81 -9.50 -0.36
N ASP A 253 -23.78 -9.11 -1.20
CA ASP A 253 -24.41 -10.04 -2.15
C ASP A 253 -23.40 -10.58 -3.17
N GLU A 254 -22.58 -9.70 -3.78
CA GLU A 254 -21.55 -10.08 -4.75
C GLU A 254 -20.49 -11.02 -4.15
N LEU A 255 -20.13 -10.81 -2.89
CA LEU A 255 -19.14 -11.62 -2.17
C LEU A 255 -19.72 -12.89 -1.52
N GLY A 256 -21.05 -13.09 -1.55
CA GLY A 256 -21.74 -14.21 -0.89
C GLY A 256 -21.82 -14.11 0.64
N LEU A 257 -21.69 -12.90 1.16
CA LEU A 257 -21.75 -12.57 2.58
C LEU A 257 -23.20 -12.38 3.05
N ALA A 258 -23.48 -12.73 4.30
CA ALA A 258 -24.78 -12.55 4.91
C ALA A 258 -25.11 -11.06 5.10
N GLN A 259 -26.36 -10.71 4.80
CA GLN A 259 -26.90 -9.39 5.08
C GLN A 259 -27.23 -9.22 6.58
N GLY A 260 -27.17 -7.99 7.07
CA GLY A 260 -27.60 -7.65 8.43
C GLY A 260 -26.70 -8.12 9.58
N LEU A 261 -25.68 -8.95 9.32
CA LEU A 261 -24.74 -9.40 10.36
C LEU A 261 -23.54 -8.44 10.49
N PRO A 262 -23.12 -8.09 11.72
CA PRO A 262 -21.84 -7.44 11.95
C PRO A 262 -20.71 -8.32 11.39
N THR A 263 -19.89 -7.75 10.51
CA THR A 263 -18.86 -8.47 9.76
C THR A 263 -17.47 -8.00 10.16
N VAL A 264 -16.65 -8.91 10.70
CA VAL A 264 -15.24 -8.64 11.02
C VAL A 264 -14.34 -9.28 9.96
N LEU A 265 -13.46 -8.47 9.37
CA LEU A 265 -12.45 -8.92 8.42
C LEU A 265 -11.11 -9.16 9.12
N ILE A 266 -10.47 -10.31 8.91
CA ILE A 266 -9.13 -10.59 9.41
C ILE A 266 -8.15 -10.65 8.24
N VAL A 267 -7.05 -9.90 8.33
CA VAL A 267 -6.03 -9.81 7.26
C VAL A 267 -4.61 -9.88 7.82
N GLY A 268 -3.80 -10.85 7.37
CA GLY A 268 -2.38 -11.02 7.74
C GLY A 268 -1.38 -10.31 6.80
N GLY A 269 -1.85 -9.42 5.93
CA GLY A 269 -1.09 -8.89 4.79
C GLY A 269 -0.86 -9.92 3.68
N GLY A 270 -0.08 -9.57 2.65
CA GLY A 270 0.10 -10.40 1.46
C GLY A 270 0.68 -11.81 1.72
N ASP A 271 1.53 -11.94 2.73
CA ASP A 271 2.17 -13.20 3.13
C ASP A 271 1.38 -13.96 4.22
N GLY A 272 0.30 -13.39 4.77
CA GLY A 272 -0.51 -14.04 5.82
C GLY A 272 0.25 -14.30 7.12
N MET A 273 1.20 -13.42 7.48
CA MET A 273 2.04 -13.54 8.68
C MET A 273 1.31 -13.04 9.94
N GLY A 274 1.85 -13.38 11.12
CA GLY A 274 1.39 -12.85 12.41
C GLY A 274 0.35 -13.70 13.13
N GLY A 275 0.36 -15.02 12.91
CA GLY A 275 -0.53 -15.92 13.67
C GLY A 275 -2.00 -15.84 13.25
N ILE A 276 -2.30 -15.59 11.97
CA ILE A 276 -3.67 -15.37 11.50
C ILE A 276 -4.64 -16.50 11.88
N ALA A 277 -4.18 -17.75 11.89
CA ALA A 277 -5.00 -18.89 12.27
C ALA A 277 -5.40 -18.88 13.76
N GLU A 278 -4.48 -18.45 14.63
CA GLU A 278 -4.71 -18.30 16.08
C GLU A 278 -5.63 -17.12 16.35
N GLN A 279 -5.38 -15.98 15.70
CA GLN A 279 -6.23 -14.79 15.79
C GLN A 279 -7.66 -15.07 15.35
N ALA A 280 -7.84 -15.72 14.20
CA ALA A 280 -9.16 -16.11 13.71
C ALA A 280 -9.87 -17.11 14.63
N SER A 281 -9.12 -18.09 15.16
CA SER A 281 -9.68 -19.06 16.12
C SER A 281 -10.11 -18.40 17.44
N ALA A 282 -9.33 -17.45 17.93
CA ALA A 282 -9.64 -16.71 19.15
C ALA A 282 -10.86 -15.80 18.95
N LEU A 283 -10.89 -15.03 17.85
CA LEU A 283 -12.01 -14.16 17.53
C LEU A 283 -13.30 -14.96 17.31
N GLY A 284 -13.26 -16.04 16.52
CA GLY A 284 -14.44 -16.87 16.29
C GLY A 284 -15.00 -17.49 17.57
N SER A 285 -14.12 -17.95 18.49
CA SER A 285 -14.55 -18.44 19.81
C SER A 285 -15.24 -17.36 20.64
N LYS A 286 -14.72 -16.12 20.60
CA LYS A 286 -15.31 -14.98 21.32
C LYS A 286 -16.66 -14.57 20.72
N LEU A 287 -16.75 -14.45 19.39
CA LEU A 287 -18.01 -14.12 18.71
C LEU A 287 -19.09 -15.20 18.96
N GLN A 288 -18.71 -16.47 19.02
CA GLN A 288 -19.63 -17.54 19.41
C GLN A 288 -20.17 -17.35 20.83
N ALA A 289 -19.30 -17.04 21.79
CA ALA A 289 -19.71 -16.79 23.17
C ALA A 289 -20.67 -15.59 23.25
N ASP A 290 -20.36 -14.51 22.53
CA ASP A 290 -21.20 -13.31 22.47
C ASP A 290 -22.58 -13.60 21.84
N ALA A 291 -22.62 -14.45 20.80
CA ALA A 291 -23.88 -14.87 20.18
C ALA A 291 -24.76 -15.69 21.14
N ALA A 292 -24.15 -16.57 21.94
CA ALA A 292 -24.84 -17.38 22.94
C ALA A 292 -25.37 -16.52 24.09
N GLU A 293 -24.59 -15.54 24.57
CA GLU A 293 -25.02 -14.58 25.60
C GLU A 293 -26.19 -13.71 25.12
N ALA A 294 -26.21 -13.35 23.84
CA ALA A 294 -27.31 -12.62 23.22
C ALA A 294 -28.57 -13.48 22.96
N GLY A 295 -28.51 -14.79 23.21
CA GLY A 295 -29.64 -15.71 23.01
C GLY A 295 -30.04 -15.89 21.53
N SER A 296 -29.07 -15.84 20.62
CA SER A 296 -29.35 -15.99 19.18
C SER A 296 -29.51 -17.46 18.79
N ASP A 297 -30.62 -17.81 18.14
CA ASP A 297 -30.90 -19.16 17.60
C ASP A 297 -30.17 -19.45 16.26
N GLY A 298 -29.21 -18.61 15.88
CA GLY A 298 -28.48 -18.68 14.61
C GLY A 298 -27.28 -17.73 14.59
N PRO A 299 -26.65 -17.51 13.42
CA PRO A 299 -25.46 -16.69 13.34
C PRO A 299 -25.78 -15.24 13.69
N ALA A 300 -25.18 -14.74 14.78
CA ALA A 300 -25.26 -13.35 15.20
C ALA A 300 -24.14 -12.50 14.58
N PHE A 301 -23.04 -13.15 14.18
CA PHE A 301 -21.85 -12.49 13.64
C PHE A 301 -21.37 -13.14 12.35
N GLN A 302 -20.60 -12.39 11.57
CA GLN A 302 -19.90 -12.88 10.40
C GLN A 302 -18.41 -12.54 10.49
N MET A 303 -17.57 -13.48 10.08
CA MET A 303 -16.13 -13.30 10.04
C MET A 303 -15.59 -13.71 8.68
N VAL A 304 -14.81 -12.82 8.05
CA VAL A 304 -14.09 -13.12 6.82
C VAL A 304 -12.60 -13.18 7.14
N VAL A 305 -11.92 -14.25 6.76
CA VAL A 305 -10.47 -14.40 7.00
C VAL A 305 -9.74 -14.49 5.67
N VAL A 306 -8.90 -13.50 5.38
CA VAL A 306 -8.07 -13.46 4.17
C VAL A 306 -6.65 -13.87 4.53
N CYS A 307 -6.28 -15.10 4.15
CA CYS A 307 -5.01 -15.72 4.48
C CYS A 307 -3.84 -15.28 3.57
N GLY A 308 -4.13 -14.56 2.49
CA GLY A 308 -3.10 -14.15 1.53
C GLY A 308 -2.42 -15.38 0.91
N LYS A 309 -1.09 -15.40 0.90
CA LYS A 309 -0.30 -16.55 0.43
C LYS A 309 -0.06 -17.64 1.47
N ASN A 310 -0.62 -17.51 2.68
CA ASN A 310 -0.46 -18.52 3.73
C ASN A 310 -1.44 -19.68 3.55
N GLU A 311 -1.13 -20.57 2.61
CA GLU A 311 -1.94 -21.76 2.28
C GLU A 311 -2.12 -22.71 3.47
N ALA A 312 -1.12 -22.80 4.35
CA ALA A 312 -1.20 -23.63 5.56
C ALA A 312 -2.27 -23.11 6.55
N ALA A 313 -2.32 -21.79 6.77
CA ALA A 313 -3.36 -21.16 7.57
C ALA A 313 -4.74 -21.30 6.92
N GLU A 314 -4.84 -21.10 5.59
CA GLU A 314 -6.08 -21.27 4.85
C GLU A 314 -6.65 -22.69 5.02
N LYS A 315 -5.81 -23.72 4.81
CA LYS A 315 -6.21 -25.12 4.98
C LYS A 315 -6.66 -25.43 6.40
N THR A 316 -5.92 -24.92 7.39
CA THR A 316 -6.23 -25.13 8.81
C THR A 316 -7.58 -24.52 9.17
N LEU A 317 -7.84 -23.29 8.73
CA LEU A 317 -9.08 -22.57 9.05
C LEU A 317 -10.29 -23.11 8.28
N LYS A 318 -10.11 -23.59 7.04
CA LYS A 318 -11.16 -24.28 6.27
C LYS A 318 -11.55 -25.64 6.87
N ALA A 319 -10.61 -26.34 7.48
CA ALA A 319 -10.86 -27.63 8.12
C ALA A 319 -11.47 -27.50 9.53
N LYS A 320 -11.47 -26.31 10.11
CA LYS A 320 -11.97 -26.06 11.46
C LYS A 320 -13.51 -26.03 11.46
N THR A 321 -14.10 -26.72 12.43
CA THR A 321 -15.53 -26.55 12.75
C THR A 321 -15.73 -25.27 13.56
N TRP A 322 -16.57 -24.38 13.05
CA TRP A 322 -16.98 -23.14 13.71
C TRP A 322 -18.34 -23.35 14.40
N GLY A 323 -18.60 -22.58 15.45
CA GLY A 323 -19.91 -22.58 16.09
C GLY A 323 -20.98 -21.96 15.19
N ASP A 324 -22.24 -22.26 15.48
CA ASP A 324 -23.42 -21.80 14.74
C ASP A 324 -23.73 -20.30 14.91
N GLY A 325 -23.22 -19.68 15.97
CA GLY A 325 -23.34 -18.25 16.26
C GLY A 325 -22.47 -17.35 15.38
N VAL A 326 -21.55 -17.91 14.60
CA VAL A 326 -20.68 -17.16 13.69
C VAL A 326 -20.60 -17.79 12.30
N LYS A 327 -20.94 -17.00 11.27
CA LYS A 327 -20.71 -17.40 9.87
C LYS A 327 -19.29 -17.06 9.46
N VAL A 328 -18.48 -18.06 9.12
CA VAL A 328 -17.07 -17.86 8.76
C VAL A 328 -16.82 -18.13 7.27
N ASP A 329 -16.19 -17.17 6.60
CA ASP A 329 -15.73 -17.30 5.21
C ASP A 329 -14.20 -17.18 5.14
N VAL A 330 -13.52 -18.25 4.71
CA VAL A 330 -12.06 -18.31 4.66
C VAL A 330 -11.59 -18.22 3.21
N LYS A 331 -10.80 -17.19 2.92
CA LYS A 331 -10.18 -16.93 1.61
C LYS A 331 -8.67 -17.09 1.68
N GLY A 332 -8.08 -17.47 0.54
CA GLY A 332 -6.65 -17.38 0.29
C GLY A 332 -6.25 -15.95 -0.08
N PHE A 333 -5.60 -15.77 -1.22
CA PHE A 333 -5.29 -14.45 -1.77
C PHE A 333 -6.48 -13.85 -2.52
N VAL A 334 -6.79 -12.58 -2.28
CA VAL A 334 -7.87 -11.84 -2.95
C VAL A 334 -7.33 -10.58 -3.65
N TYR A 335 -7.87 -10.26 -4.82
CA TYR A 335 -7.47 -9.07 -5.59
C TYR A 335 -8.35 -7.86 -5.30
N ASN A 336 -9.60 -8.08 -4.91
CA ASN A 336 -10.67 -7.12 -4.62
C ASN A 336 -10.82 -6.85 -3.10
N MET A 337 -9.71 -6.63 -2.41
CA MET A 337 -9.74 -6.38 -0.95
C MET A 337 -10.52 -5.11 -0.57
N ASP A 338 -10.58 -4.13 -1.46
CA ASP A 338 -11.40 -2.93 -1.29
C ASP A 338 -12.88 -3.27 -1.12
N GLU A 339 -13.39 -4.25 -1.88
CA GLU A 339 -14.76 -4.76 -1.74
C GLU A 339 -14.96 -5.44 -0.39
N TYR A 340 -14.02 -6.30 0.03
CA TYR A 340 -14.08 -6.95 1.34
C TYR A 340 -14.02 -5.97 2.52
N MET A 341 -13.16 -4.95 2.45
CA MET A 341 -13.08 -3.92 3.49
C MET A 341 -14.36 -3.08 3.55
N ARG A 342 -14.93 -2.69 2.40
CA ARG A 342 -16.20 -1.94 2.34
C ARG A 342 -17.43 -2.77 2.75
N ALA A 343 -17.35 -4.10 2.59
CA ALA A 343 -18.39 -5.03 3.04
C ALA A 343 -18.34 -5.30 4.56
N SER A 344 -17.27 -4.90 5.24
CA SER A 344 -17.00 -5.21 6.64
C SER A 344 -17.28 -4.01 7.56
N ASP A 345 -17.47 -4.29 8.85
CA ASP A 345 -17.76 -3.30 9.89
C ASP A 345 -16.56 -3.06 10.81
N ALA A 346 -15.61 -4.00 10.87
CA ALA A 346 -14.30 -3.83 11.52
C ALA A 346 -13.23 -4.69 10.84
N ILE A 347 -11.96 -4.37 11.05
CA ILE A 347 -10.82 -5.17 10.59
C ILE A 347 -9.88 -5.52 11.75
N VAL A 348 -9.39 -6.76 11.76
CA VAL A 348 -8.28 -7.21 12.60
C VAL A 348 -7.08 -7.47 11.69
N THR A 349 -5.99 -6.76 11.93
CA THR A 349 -4.80 -6.87 11.09
C THR A 349 -3.52 -6.57 11.86
N LYS A 350 -2.38 -6.99 11.31
CA LYS A 350 -1.08 -6.49 11.75
C LYS A 350 -0.95 -5.00 11.40
N ALA A 351 -0.11 -4.26 12.13
CA ALA A 351 0.15 -2.84 11.90
C ALA A 351 0.95 -2.56 10.61
N GLY A 352 0.47 -3.02 9.46
CA GLY A 352 1.03 -2.75 8.15
C GLY A 352 0.54 -1.40 7.63
N PRO A 353 1.44 -0.52 7.15
CA PRO A 353 1.07 0.84 6.75
C PRO A 353 0.03 0.87 5.62
N GLY A 354 0.17 -0.03 4.64
CA GLY A 354 -0.78 -0.18 3.54
C GLY A 354 -2.18 -0.52 4.05
N THR A 355 -2.32 -1.56 4.88
CA THR A 355 -3.62 -1.99 5.40
C THR A 355 -4.27 -0.92 6.27
N ILE A 356 -3.51 -0.22 7.12
CA ILE A 356 -4.04 0.87 7.95
C ILE A 356 -4.58 2.01 7.09
N ALA A 357 -3.85 2.39 6.04
CA ALA A 357 -4.29 3.44 5.12
C ALA A 357 -5.53 3.00 4.31
N GLU A 358 -5.56 1.75 3.83
CA GLU A 358 -6.72 1.15 3.14
C GLU A 358 -7.97 1.13 4.04
N ALA A 359 -7.81 0.68 5.29
CA ALA A 359 -8.90 0.66 6.28
C ALA A 359 -9.39 2.09 6.61
N SER A 360 -8.47 3.05 6.74
CA SER A 360 -8.82 4.46 6.97
C SER A 360 -9.63 5.04 5.82
N ILE A 361 -9.32 4.68 4.57
CA ILE A 361 -10.10 5.10 3.38
C ILE A 361 -11.51 4.51 3.41
N CYS A 362 -11.65 3.27 3.87
CA CYS A 362 -12.94 2.60 4.01
C CYS A 362 -13.71 2.99 5.28
N GLY A 363 -13.16 3.84 6.16
CA GLY A 363 -13.78 4.18 7.44
C GLY A 363 -13.87 2.99 8.40
N LEU A 364 -12.98 2.00 8.24
CA LEU A 364 -13.02 0.73 8.94
C LEU A 364 -12.17 0.79 10.22
N PRO A 365 -12.76 0.58 11.42
CA PRO A 365 -12.00 0.51 12.67
C PRO A 365 -11.03 -0.68 12.67
N CYS A 366 -9.77 -0.41 13.04
CA CYS A 366 -8.66 -1.38 13.14
C CYS A 366 -8.34 -1.75 14.59
#